data_AF-A0A6L7NAI2-F1
#
_entry.id   AF-A0A6L7NAI2-F1
#
_cell.length_a   1.000
_cell.length_b   1.000
_cell.length_c   1.000
_cell.angle_alpha   90.00
_cell.angle_beta   90.00
_cell.angle_gamma   90.00
#
_symmetry.space_group_name_H-M   'P 1'
#
loop_
_entity.id
_entity.type
_entity.pdbx_description
1 polymer ?
#
loop_
_entity_poly.entity_id
_entity_poly.type
_entity_poly.pdbx_seq_one_letter_code
_entity_poly.pdbx_strand_id
1 'polypeptide(L)'
;MGILRLSHVDITVPDLDLASAYYTGVMGMIEVERTSDRAFFKCWDEEDHHSLAVRYDPRVGIDRFSFKVEDDEDLAELEHRVESFGFRVERISKGEEIGQGESIRFATPSGHTMELVLSVIHLSEPP
;
A
#
# COMPACT_ATOMS: atom_id res chain seq x y z
N MET A 1 -13.40 -7.60 -13.69
CA MET A 1 -12.16 -7.52 -14.50
C MET A 1 -11.59 -6.13 -14.52
N GLY A 2 -11.07 -5.70 -13.38
CA GLY A 2 -10.51 -4.37 -13.27
C GLY A 2 -9.54 -4.18 -12.12
N ILE A 3 -8.45 -3.49 -12.44
CA ILE A 3 -7.78 -2.63 -11.48
C ILE A 3 -8.68 -1.41 -11.31
N LEU A 4 -9.17 -1.18 -10.09
CA LEU A 4 -10.11 -0.11 -9.77
C LEU A 4 -9.40 1.24 -9.65
N ARG A 5 -8.36 1.31 -8.81
CA ARG A 5 -7.62 2.54 -8.50
C ARG A 5 -6.29 2.24 -7.82
N LEU A 6 -5.44 3.26 -7.72
CA LEU A 6 -4.35 3.24 -6.75
C LEU A 6 -4.96 3.20 -5.33
N SER A 7 -4.52 2.23 -4.54
CA SER A 7 -4.96 2.00 -3.16
C SER A 7 -4.09 2.80 -2.21
N HIS A 8 -2.80 2.45 -2.17
CA HIS A 8 -1.82 3.12 -1.32
C HIS A 8 -0.42 3.05 -1.94
N VAL A 9 0.49 3.83 -1.37
CA VAL A 9 1.91 3.88 -1.74
C VAL A 9 2.76 3.72 -0.49
N ASP A 10 3.84 2.95 -0.60
CA ASP A 10 4.83 2.81 0.45
C ASP A 10 6.06 3.63 0.10
N ILE A 11 6.48 4.47 1.05
CA ILE A 11 7.69 5.28 0.92
C ILE A 11 8.62 5.06 2.10
N THR A 12 9.88 5.42 1.89
CA THR A 12 10.89 5.39 2.94
C THR A 12 11.42 6.77 3.28
N VAL A 13 11.65 6.99 4.57
CA VAL A 13 12.17 8.26 5.12
C VAL A 13 13.22 8.00 6.20
N PRO A 14 14.22 8.88 6.33
CA PRO A 14 15.27 8.73 7.35
C PRO A 14 14.84 9.24 8.72
N ASP A 15 13.71 9.95 8.80
CA ASP A 15 13.16 10.52 10.03
C ASP A 15 11.63 10.40 9.98
N LEU A 16 11.09 9.45 10.75
CA LEU A 16 9.66 9.16 10.77
C LEU A 16 8.87 10.26 11.47
N ASP A 17 9.42 10.88 12.52
CA ASP A 17 8.74 11.92 13.28
C ASP A 17 8.62 13.21 12.47
N LEU A 18 9.67 13.57 11.73
CA LEU A 18 9.63 14.69 10.80
C LEU A 18 8.61 14.44 9.67
N ALA A 19 8.60 13.23 9.10
CA ALA A 19 7.65 12.88 8.06
C ALA A 19 6.20 12.95 8.57
N SER A 20 5.92 12.38 9.75
CA SER A 20 4.60 12.46 10.37
C SER A 20 4.16 13.89 10.65
N ALA A 21 5.05 14.74 11.18
CA ALA A 21 4.74 16.15 11.41
C ALA A 21 4.40 16.89 10.10
N TYR A 22 5.08 16.55 9.00
CA TYR A 22 4.77 17.10 7.68
C TYR A 22 3.42 16.61 7.13
N TYR A 23 3.20 15.29 7.10
CA TYR A 23 1.97 14.73 6.53
C TYR A 23 0.72 15.11 7.31
N THR A 24 0.82 15.24 8.63
CA THR A 24 -0.30 15.69 9.46
C THR A 24 -0.44 17.20 9.49
N GLY A 25 0.62 17.93 9.81
CA GLY A 25 0.57 19.37 10.07
C GLY A 25 0.56 20.26 8.82
N VAL A 26 1.12 19.79 7.71
CA VAL A 26 1.20 20.57 6.46
C VAL A 26 0.22 20.03 5.42
N MET A 27 0.24 18.72 5.18
CA MET A 27 -0.63 18.10 4.17
C MET A 27 -2.06 17.84 4.69
N GLY A 28 -2.27 17.86 6.02
CA GLY A 28 -3.58 17.63 6.63
C GLY A 28 -4.06 16.18 6.54
N MET A 29 -3.15 15.22 6.39
CA MET A 29 -3.48 13.80 6.45
C MET A 29 -3.72 13.34 7.89
N ILE A 30 -4.48 12.26 8.03
CA ILE A 30 -4.82 11.66 9.32
C ILE A 30 -3.90 10.46 9.54
N GLU A 31 -3.10 10.46 10.61
CA GLU A 31 -2.33 9.28 11.04
C GLU A 31 -3.29 8.28 11.69
N VAL A 32 -3.41 7.09 11.12
CA VAL A 32 -4.37 6.06 11.57
C VAL A 32 -3.75 5.01 12.48
N GLU A 33 -2.47 4.71 12.26
CA GLU A 33 -1.73 3.70 12.97
C GLU A 33 -0.24 4.01 12.89
N ARG A 34 0.50 3.67 13.95
CA ARG A 34 1.94 3.80 14.03
C ARG A 34 2.54 2.59 14.72
N THR A 35 3.64 2.10 14.16
CA THR A 35 4.51 1.08 14.76
C THR A 35 5.86 1.70 15.14
N SER A 36 6.81 0.88 15.59
CA SER A 36 8.17 1.35 15.89
C SER A 36 8.94 1.82 14.65
N ASP A 37 8.59 1.34 13.46
CA ASP A 37 9.31 1.57 12.21
C ASP A 37 8.43 2.12 11.08
N ARG A 38 7.12 2.22 11.26
CA ARG A 38 6.17 2.69 10.24
C ARG A 38 5.10 3.63 10.80
N ALA A 39 4.59 4.50 9.94
CA ALA A 39 3.40 5.31 10.20
C ALA A 39 2.47 5.24 8.98
N PHE A 40 1.17 5.13 9.23
CA PHE A 40 0.14 4.95 8.21
C PHE A 40 -0.79 6.16 8.21
N PHE A 41 -1.05 6.70 7.03
CA PHE A 41 -1.84 7.92 6.86
C PHE A 41 -2.95 7.72 5.82
N LYS A 42 -4.09 8.37 6.07
CA LYS A 42 -5.20 8.47 5.12
C LYS A 42 -5.52 9.93 4.80
N CYS A 43 -6.04 10.15 3.60
CA CYS A 43 -6.73 11.40 3.28
C CYS A 43 -8.04 11.50 4.05
N TRP A 44 -8.58 12.71 4.20
CA TRP A 44 -9.82 12.95 4.95
C TRP A 44 -11.01 12.13 4.43
N ASP A 45 -11.18 12.04 3.11
CA ASP A 45 -12.30 11.35 2.45
C ASP A 45 -11.97 9.88 2.08
N GLU A 46 -10.83 9.36 2.54
CA GLU A 46 -10.50 7.95 2.33
C GLU A 46 -11.24 7.08 3.36
N GLU A 47 -11.80 5.96 2.93
CA GLU A 47 -12.47 5.00 3.83
C GLU A 47 -11.56 3.83 4.20
N ASP A 48 -10.61 3.50 3.32
CA ASP A 48 -9.62 2.46 3.56
C ASP A 48 -8.64 2.87 4.68
N HIS A 49 -7.97 1.88 5.27
CA HIS A 49 -7.04 2.03 6.39
C HIS A 49 -6.03 3.15 6.15
N HIS A 50 -5.40 3.17 4.98
CA HIS A 50 -4.38 4.15 4.63
C HIS A 50 -4.30 4.35 3.13
N SER A 51 -3.87 5.54 2.73
CA SER A 51 -3.46 5.88 1.36
C SER A 51 -1.93 5.98 1.26
N LEU A 52 -1.22 6.13 2.39
CA LEU A 52 0.23 6.28 2.45
C LEU A 52 0.79 5.48 3.63
N ALA A 53 1.73 4.60 3.37
CA ALA A 53 2.55 3.95 4.37
C ALA A 53 3.96 4.53 4.33
N VAL A 54 4.45 5.02 5.46
CA VAL A 54 5.79 5.58 5.60
C VAL A 54 6.60 4.66 6.49
N ARG A 55 7.75 4.19 6.00
CA ARG A 55 8.67 3.35 6.76
C ARG A 55 10.00 4.06 7.01
N TYR A 56 10.59 3.83 8.17
CA TYR A 56 11.96 4.26 8.44
C TYR A 56 12.97 3.48 7.58
N ASP A 57 13.82 4.22 6.87
CA ASP A 57 15.00 3.71 6.16
C ASP A 57 16.01 4.84 5.93
N PRO A 58 17.34 4.60 6.04
CA PRO A 58 18.33 5.62 5.68
C PRO A 58 18.21 6.12 4.23
N ARG A 59 17.63 5.32 3.33
CA ARG A 59 17.35 5.72 1.95
C ARG A 59 15.98 6.39 1.84
N VAL A 60 15.91 7.50 1.11
CA VAL A 60 14.63 8.13 0.72
C VAL A 60 14.18 7.56 -0.62
N GLY A 61 12.92 7.15 -0.73
CA GLY A 61 12.39 6.63 -1.99
C GLY A 61 10.96 6.10 -1.91
N ILE A 62 10.48 5.62 -3.06
CA ILE A 62 9.23 4.88 -3.17
C ILE A 62 9.57 3.39 -3.27
N ASP A 63 8.94 2.57 -2.42
CA ASP A 63 9.15 1.12 -2.38
C ASP A 63 8.08 0.37 -3.15
N ARG A 64 6.82 0.78 -2.99
CA ARG A 64 5.68 0.01 -3.52
C ARG A 64 4.54 0.90 -3.99
N PHE A 65 3.93 0.50 -5.10
CA PHE A 65 2.64 1.00 -5.55
C PHE A 65 1.63 -0.14 -5.47
N SER A 66 0.53 0.10 -4.76
CA SER A 66 -0.51 -0.92 -4.53
C SER A 66 -1.81 -0.50 -5.19
N PHE A 67 -2.35 -1.35 -6.07
CA PHE A 67 -3.57 -1.10 -6.83
C PHE A 67 -4.70 -2.01 -6.37
N LYS A 68 -5.87 -1.44 -6.10
CA LYS A 68 -7.05 -2.19 -5.65
C LYS A 68 -7.67 -2.95 -6.82
N VAL A 69 -7.94 -4.23 -6.63
CA VAL A 69 -8.64 -5.11 -7.58
C VAL A 69 -10.10 -5.27 -7.16
N GLU A 70 -10.97 -5.52 -8.13
CA GLU A 70 -12.41 -5.66 -7.91
C GLU A 70 -12.81 -6.92 -7.13
N ASP A 71 -12.28 -8.08 -7.53
CA ASP A 71 -12.63 -9.37 -6.95
C ASP A 71 -11.47 -10.38 -6.98
N ASP A 72 -11.67 -11.54 -6.35
CA ASP A 72 -10.64 -12.59 -6.21
C ASP A 72 -10.34 -13.29 -7.55
N GLU A 73 -11.35 -13.42 -8.42
CA GLU A 73 -11.20 -14.01 -9.75
C GLU A 73 -10.26 -13.14 -10.61
N ASP A 74 -10.43 -11.82 -10.53
CA ASP A 74 -9.56 -10.84 -11.16
C ASP A 74 -8.13 -10.91 -10.63
N LEU A 75 -7.94 -11.08 -9.31
CA LEU A 75 -6.60 -11.20 -8.72
C LEU A 75 -5.87 -12.44 -9.26
N ALA A 76 -6.56 -13.57 -9.33
CA ALA A 76 -6.02 -14.81 -9.87
C ALA A 76 -5.73 -14.72 -11.37
N GLU A 77 -6.59 -14.07 -12.15
CA GLU A 77 -6.34 -13.83 -13.58
C GLU A 77 -5.12 -12.92 -13.79
N LEU A 78 -5.02 -11.84 -13.02
CA LEU A 78 -3.92 -10.90 -13.09
C LEU A 78 -2.59 -11.54 -12.68
N GLU A 79 -2.57 -12.38 -11.65
CA GLU A 79 -1.40 -13.19 -11.29
C GLU A 79 -0.93 -14.02 -12.49
N HIS A 80 -1.82 -14.83 -13.08
CA HIS A 80 -1.48 -15.66 -14.23
C HIS A 80 -0.95 -14.81 -15.40
N ARG A 81 -1.51 -13.63 -15.65
CA ARG A 81 -1.05 -12.71 -16.70
C ARG A 81 0.33 -12.15 -16.43
N VAL A 82 0.62 -11.77 -15.18
CA VAL A 82 1.94 -11.25 -14.77
C VAL A 82 3.00 -12.35 -14.87
N GLU A 83 2.70 -13.56 -14.43
CA GLU A 83 3.58 -14.73 -14.57
C GLU A 83 3.81 -15.10 -16.03
N SER A 84 2.76 -15.12 -16.84
CA SER A 84 2.85 -15.40 -18.29
C SER A 84 3.69 -14.36 -19.04
N PHE A 85 3.72 -13.12 -18.56
CA PHE A 85 4.60 -12.07 -19.09
C PHE A 85 6.07 -12.25 -18.67
N GLY A 86 6.34 -13.09 -17.68
CA GLY A 86 7.69 -13.46 -17.23
C GLY A 86 8.12 -12.81 -15.92
N PHE A 87 7.21 -12.18 -15.17
CA PHE A 87 7.51 -11.70 -13.83
C PHE A 87 7.27 -12.78 -12.79
N ARG A 88 8.14 -12.85 -11.78
CA ARG A 88 7.90 -13.68 -10.60
C ARG A 88 6.87 -12.97 -9.71
N VAL A 89 5.81 -13.69 -9.35
CA VAL A 89 4.79 -13.23 -8.43
C VAL A 89 5.01 -13.84 -7.05
N GLU A 90 4.75 -13.05 -6.02
CA GLU A 90 4.69 -13.46 -4.62
C GLU A 90 3.26 -13.19 -4.10
N ARG A 91 2.61 -14.20 -3.53
CA ARG A 91 1.32 -14.04 -2.85
C ARG A 91 1.54 -13.64 -1.40
N ILE A 92 0.75 -12.67 -0.94
CA ILE A 92 0.73 -12.19 0.44
C ILE A 92 -0.65 -12.48 1.02
N SER A 93 -0.68 -13.24 2.12
CA SER A 93 -1.93 -13.65 2.76
C SER A 93 -2.54 -12.49 3.55
N LYS A 94 -3.85 -12.53 3.75
CA LYS A 94 -4.58 -11.58 4.59
C LYS A 94 -3.95 -11.48 5.99
N GLY A 95 -3.67 -10.26 6.43
CA GLY A 95 -3.12 -9.97 7.75
C GLY A 95 -1.60 -10.14 7.89
N GLU A 96 -0.89 -10.53 6.82
CA GLU A 96 0.58 -10.45 6.79
C GLU A 96 1.07 -8.99 6.76
N GLU A 97 0.25 -8.09 6.19
CA GLU A 97 0.51 -6.65 6.17
C GLU A 97 -0.59 -5.89 6.90
N ILE A 98 -0.18 -4.81 7.57
CA ILE A 98 -1.05 -4.00 8.41
C ILE A 98 -2.12 -3.33 7.54
N GLY A 99 -3.38 -3.46 7.96
CA GLY A 99 -4.51 -2.86 7.25
C GLY A 99 -4.85 -3.53 5.92
N GLN A 100 -4.16 -4.60 5.50
CA GLN A 100 -4.26 -5.16 4.15
C GLN A 100 -4.82 -6.59 4.13
N GLY A 101 -5.64 -6.86 3.12
CA GLY A 101 -6.15 -8.17 2.75
C GLY A 101 -5.18 -8.96 1.87
N GLU A 102 -5.73 -9.94 1.14
CA GLU A 102 -4.94 -10.72 0.18
C GLU A 102 -4.41 -9.86 -0.96
N SER A 103 -3.22 -10.18 -1.44
CA SER A 103 -2.58 -9.45 -2.53
C SER A 103 -1.49 -10.27 -3.22
N ILE A 104 -1.06 -9.78 -4.36
CA ILE A 104 0.11 -10.30 -5.08
C ILE A 104 1.13 -9.19 -5.33
N ARG A 105 2.41 -9.51 -5.26
CA ARG A 105 3.53 -8.59 -5.49
C ARG A 105 4.40 -9.07 -6.64
N PHE A 106 4.94 -8.13 -7.40
CA PHE A 106 5.93 -8.42 -8.42
C PHE A 106 6.88 -7.23 -8.62
N ALA A 107 8.15 -7.55 -8.86
CA ALA A 107 9.18 -6.55 -9.12
C ALA A 107 9.17 -6.14 -10.59
N THR A 108 9.19 -4.83 -10.85
CA THR A 108 9.30 -4.29 -12.21
C THR A 108 10.77 -4.08 -12.61
N PRO A 109 11.09 -4.00 -13.91
CA PRO A 109 12.46 -3.75 -14.37
C PRO A 109 13.00 -2.37 -13.93
N SER A 110 12.11 -1.45 -13.56
CA SER A 110 12.46 -0.14 -13.05
C SER A 110 12.94 -0.15 -11.58
N GLY A 111 12.84 -1.29 -10.89
CA GLY A 111 13.22 -1.46 -9.49
C GLY A 111 12.09 -1.20 -8.48
N HIS A 112 10.92 -0.77 -8.93
CA HIS A 112 9.74 -0.61 -8.07
C HIS A 112 9.00 -1.93 -7.91
N THR A 113 8.45 -2.17 -6.72
CA THR A 113 7.50 -3.25 -6.47
C THR A 113 6.10 -2.76 -6.82
N MET A 114 5.38 -3.56 -7.59
CA MET A 114 3.95 -3.37 -7.83
C MET A 114 3.19 -4.40 -7.02
N GLU A 115 2.05 -4.00 -6.50
CA GLU A 115 1.15 -4.86 -5.75
C GLU A 115 -0.27 -4.70 -6.27
N LEU A 116 -0.98 -5.83 -6.39
CA LEU A 116 -2.41 -5.85 -6.65
C LEU A 116 -3.09 -6.39 -5.39
N VAL A 117 -3.95 -5.58 -4.78
CA VAL A 117 -4.55 -5.84 -3.48
C VAL A 117 -6.06 -6.01 -3.61
N LEU A 118 -6.59 -7.08 -3.04
CA LEU A 118 -8.02 -7.39 -3.08
C LEU A 118 -8.83 -6.50 -2.13
N SER A 119 -8.32 -6.28 -0.92
CA SER A 119 -9.01 -5.46 0.07
C SER A 119 -8.06 -4.75 1.01
N VAL A 120 -8.48 -3.59 1.48
CA VAL A 120 -7.88 -2.86 2.59
C VAL A 120 -8.99 -2.73 3.64
N ILE A 121 -8.62 -2.78 4.92
CA ILE A 121 -9.59 -2.69 6.02
C ILE A 121 -10.27 -1.31 5.94
N HIS A 122 -11.60 -1.30 5.88
CA HIS A 122 -12.36 -0.06 5.94
C HIS A 122 -12.45 0.40 7.40
N LEU A 123 -12.14 1.66 7.66
CA LEU A 123 -12.27 2.27 8.98
C LEU A 123 -13.69 2.79 9.13
N SER A 124 -14.44 2.26 10.11
CA SER A 124 -15.90 2.43 10.17
C SER A 124 -16.40 3.82 10.56
N GLU A 125 -15.55 4.78 10.93
CA GLU A 125 -15.90 6.19 11.14
C GLU A 125 -14.67 7.09 10.90
N PRO A 126 -14.83 8.33 10.36
CA PRO A 126 -13.79 9.34 10.45
C PRO A 126 -13.62 9.80 11.91
N PRO A 127 -12.40 10.16 12.37
CA PRO A 127 -12.20 10.80 13.66
C PRO A 127 -12.83 12.19 13.75
#